data_AF-X1JFX2-F1
#
_entry.id   AF-X1JFX2-F1
#
_cell.length_a   1.000
_cell.length_b   1.000
_cell.length_c   1.000
_cell.angle_alpha   90.00
_cell.angle_beta   90.00
_cell.angle_gamma   90.00
#
_symmetry.space_group_name_H-M   'P 1'
#
loop_
_entity.id
_entity.type
_entity.pdbx_description
1 polymer ?
#
loop_
_entity_poly.entity_id
_entity_poly.type
_entity_poly.pdbx_seq_one_letter_code
_entity_poly.pdbx_strand_id
1 'polypeptide(L)'
;RGAERAQKADFDGVELHACHTDLINTFLSRTWNKRQDAYGCQDLKSRARFMVEIVQAIKERAGQDFPVCVRINGVEYGQGEGITSEESQGFAQILQEAGADAIHVTGYGYGDYATLMLPELVFYPEPPKPLAERLNQKDKGVLVPAAAAIK
;
A
#
# COMPACT_ATOMS: atom_id res chain seq x y z
N ARG A 1 18.16 -2.94 -7.55
CA ARG A 1 18.66 -3.70 -8.73
C ARG A 1 17.56 -4.43 -9.50
N GLY A 2 16.43 -4.82 -8.89
CA GLY A 2 15.31 -5.45 -9.64
C GLY A 2 14.84 -4.61 -10.82
N ALA A 3 14.54 -3.32 -10.59
CA ALA A 3 14.11 -2.41 -11.65
C ALA A 3 15.14 -2.20 -12.77
N GLU A 4 16.44 -2.11 -12.42
CA GLU A 4 17.52 -2.04 -13.42
C GLU A 4 17.53 -3.27 -14.34
N ARG A 5 17.24 -4.46 -13.81
CA ARG A 5 17.13 -5.68 -14.63
C ARG A 5 15.88 -5.68 -15.50
N ALA A 6 14.75 -5.19 -14.97
CA ALA A 6 13.52 -5.05 -15.74
C ALA A 6 13.71 -4.07 -16.91
N GLN A 7 14.32 -2.92 -16.65
CA GLN A 7 14.67 -1.94 -17.68
C GLN A 7 15.60 -2.54 -18.76
N LYS A 8 16.63 -3.30 -18.36
CA LYS A 8 17.52 -4.02 -19.30
C LYS A 8 16.84 -5.16 -20.07
N ALA A 9 15.68 -5.61 -19.61
CA ALA A 9 14.87 -6.64 -20.24
C ALA A 9 13.72 -6.03 -21.08
N ASP A 10 13.79 -4.73 -21.38
CA ASP A 10 12.83 -3.99 -22.20
C ASP A 10 11.40 -3.96 -21.62
N PHE A 11 11.24 -4.05 -20.30
CA PHE A 11 9.97 -3.68 -19.66
C PHE A 11 9.77 -2.17 -19.74
N ASP A 12 8.53 -1.73 -19.97
CA ASP A 12 8.19 -0.30 -20.03
C ASP A 12 8.20 0.41 -18.67
N GLY A 13 8.31 -0.32 -17.56
CA GLY A 13 8.25 0.21 -16.21
C GLY A 13 8.21 -0.89 -15.16
N VAL A 14 8.04 -0.50 -13.89
CA VAL A 14 7.88 -1.44 -12.77
C VAL A 14 6.80 -1.02 -11.80
N GLU A 15 6.20 -2.00 -11.13
CA GLU A 15 5.42 -1.79 -9.92
C GLU A 15 6.24 -2.17 -8.68
N LEU A 16 6.31 -1.25 -7.72
CA LEU A 16 6.84 -1.52 -6.38
C LEU A 16 5.69 -1.97 -5.47
N HIS A 17 5.72 -3.23 -5.05
CA HIS A 17 4.68 -3.82 -4.22
C HIS A 17 4.92 -3.47 -2.73
N ALA A 18 4.16 -2.51 -2.21
CA ALA A 18 4.26 -1.99 -0.84
C ALA A 18 2.96 -2.17 -0.04
N CYS A 19 2.26 -3.30 -0.26
CA CYS A 19 0.93 -3.60 0.28
C CYS A 19 0.85 -5.04 0.85
N HIS A 20 -0.34 -5.47 1.29
CA HIS A 20 -0.65 -6.88 1.64
C HIS A 20 0.29 -7.58 2.65
N THR A 21 0.84 -6.85 3.62
CA THR A 21 1.80 -7.37 4.64
C THR A 21 3.20 -7.70 4.14
N ASP A 22 3.51 -7.38 2.88
CA ASP A 22 4.86 -7.55 2.36
C ASP A 22 5.87 -6.64 3.05
N LEU A 23 7.16 -6.91 2.83
CA LEU A 23 8.28 -6.29 3.55
C LEU A 23 8.13 -4.77 3.70
N ILE A 24 7.83 -4.06 2.60
CA ILE A 24 7.72 -2.60 2.64
C ILE A 24 6.52 -2.16 3.50
N ASN A 25 5.38 -2.86 3.41
CA ASN A 25 4.22 -2.58 4.25
C ASN A 25 4.52 -2.76 5.75
N THR A 26 5.47 -3.64 6.12
CA THR A 26 5.86 -3.80 7.53
C THR A 26 6.59 -2.59 8.12
N PHE A 27 7.12 -1.69 7.28
CA PHE A 27 7.61 -0.38 7.70
C PHE A 27 6.49 0.66 7.75
N LEU A 28 5.52 0.55 6.84
CA LEU A 28 4.41 1.50 6.73
C LEU A 28 3.38 1.29 7.83
N SER A 29 2.98 0.07 8.18
CA SER A 29 1.91 -0.16 9.14
C SER A 29 2.41 -0.23 10.57
N ARG A 30 1.77 0.50 11.49
CA ARG A 30 2.09 0.43 12.94
C ARG A 30 1.73 -0.93 13.52
N THR A 31 0.90 -1.74 12.88
CA THR A 31 0.67 -3.13 13.28
C THR A 31 1.99 -3.91 13.37
N TRP A 32 2.93 -3.63 12.45
CA TRP A 32 4.21 -4.34 12.37
C TRP A 32 5.37 -3.50 12.88
N ASN A 33 5.41 -2.22 12.51
CA ASN A 33 6.53 -1.35 12.82
C ASN A 33 6.48 -0.86 14.26
N LYS A 34 7.38 -1.37 15.11
CA LYS A 34 7.56 -0.92 16.51
C LYS A 34 8.92 -0.26 16.74
N ARG A 35 9.60 0.15 15.67
CA ARG A 35 10.94 0.75 15.74
C ARG A 35 10.86 2.17 16.32
N GLN A 36 11.98 2.61 16.88
CA GLN A 36 12.18 3.94 17.45
C GLN A 36 13.33 4.69 16.77
N ASP A 37 13.78 4.22 15.61
CA ASP A 37 14.87 4.81 14.84
C ASP A 37 14.33 5.66 13.68
N ALA A 38 15.20 6.02 12.73
CA ALA A 38 14.83 6.83 11.57
C ALA A 38 13.74 6.20 10.66
N TYR A 39 13.45 4.90 10.83
CA TYR A 39 12.41 4.15 10.13
C TYR A 39 11.21 3.82 11.02
N GLY A 40 11.15 4.40 12.23
CA GLY A 40 10.13 4.15 13.24
C GLY A 40 8.82 4.91 13.03
N CYS A 41 7.96 4.86 14.05
CA CYS A 41 6.58 5.34 14.00
C CYS A 41 6.35 6.75 14.58
N GLN A 42 7.41 7.54 14.77
CA GLN A 42 7.32 8.91 15.26
C GLN A 42 6.46 9.83 14.37
N ASP A 43 6.51 9.59 13.05
CA ASP A 43 5.74 10.34 12.07
C ASP A 43 5.59 9.54 10.76
N LEU A 44 4.77 10.07 9.85
CA LEU A 44 4.46 9.43 8.57
C LEU A 44 5.69 9.33 7.65
N LYS A 45 6.56 10.35 7.66
CA LYS A 45 7.76 10.40 6.80
C LYS A 45 8.79 9.34 7.20
N SER A 46 8.94 9.10 8.50
CA SER A 46 9.83 8.09 9.06
C SER A 46 9.38 6.69 8.68
N ARG A 47 8.08 6.41 8.76
CA ARG A 47 7.49 5.14 8.29
C ARG A 47 7.68 4.95 6.78
N ALA A 48 7.47 6.02 6.00
CA ALA A 48 7.61 5.99 4.54
C ALA A 48 9.05 5.91 4.04
N ARG A 49 10.05 6.20 4.90
CA ARG A 49 11.46 6.35 4.52
C ARG A 49 11.98 5.19 3.69
N PHE A 50 11.76 3.96 4.15
CA PHE A 50 12.25 2.77 3.45
C PHE A 50 11.66 2.65 2.04
N MET A 51 10.37 2.93 1.89
CA MET A 51 9.69 2.94 0.59
C MET A 51 10.23 4.05 -0.33
N VAL A 52 10.42 5.26 0.20
CA VAL A 52 10.97 6.42 -0.53
C VAL A 52 12.37 6.14 -1.06
N GLU A 53 13.25 5.61 -0.21
CA GLU A 53 14.62 5.27 -0.60
C GLU A 53 14.65 4.23 -1.73
N ILE A 54 13.71 3.28 -1.74
CA ILE A 54 13.59 2.32 -2.83
C ILE A 54 13.15 2.99 -4.12
N VAL A 55 12.13 3.86 -4.09
CA VAL A 55 11.67 4.60 -5.29
C VAL A 55 12.80 5.45 -5.86
N GLN A 56 13.49 6.21 -5.02
CA GLN A 56 14.62 7.04 -5.43
C GLN A 56 15.76 6.20 -6.01
N ALA A 57 16.09 5.06 -5.38
CA ALA A 57 17.10 4.15 -5.91
C ALA A 57 16.69 3.48 -7.23
N ILE A 58 15.38 3.29 -7.48
CA ILE A 58 14.89 2.84 -8.78
C ILE A 58 15.12 3.94 -9.82
N LYS A 59 14.69 5.17 -9.56
CA LYS A 59 14.85 6.31 -10.47
C LYS A 59 16.33 6.61 -10.77
N GLU A 60 17.21 6.50 -9.78
CA GLU A 60 18.65 6.64 -9.98
C GLU A 60 19.23 5.56 -10.90
N ARG A 61 18.77 4.31 -10.78
CA ARG A 61 19.40 3.16 -11.45
C ARG A 61 18.79 2.80 -12.80
N ALA A 62 17.48 2.99 -12.96
CA ALA A 62 16.75 2.64 -14.17
C ALA A 62 16.50 3.86 -15.08
N GLY A 63 16.74 5.07 -14.57
CA GLY A 63 16.52 6.34 -15.26
C GLY A 63 15.35 7.11 -14.66
N GLN A 64 15.43 8.44 -14.69
CA GLN A 64 14.38 9.31 -14.13
C GLN A 64 13.06 9.15 -14.88
N ASP A 65 13.14 8.92 -16.19
CA ASP A 65 11.98 8.71 -17.07
C ASP A 65 11.45 7.28 -17.05
N PHE A 66 12.09 6.35 -16.32
CA PHE A 66 11.60 4.98 -16.20
C PHE A 66 10.37 4.93 -15.28
N PRO A 67 9.18 4.53 -15.76
CA PRO A 67 7.95 4.55 -14.97
C PRO A 67 8.00 3.64 -13.74
N VAL A 68 7.60 4.21 -12.61
CA VAL A 68 7.49 3.53 -11.32
C VAL A 68 6.06 3.72 -10.79
N CYS A 69 5.28 2.64 -10.84
CA CYS A 69 4.04 2.55 -10.09
C CYS A 69 4.36 2.03 -8.68
N VAL A 70 3.68 2.55 -7.66
CA VAL A 70 3.80 2.03 -6.29
C VAL A 70 2.44 1.58 -5.80
N ARG A 71 2.36 0.33 -5.36
CA ARG A 71 1.13 -0.26 -4.84
C ARG A 71 1.09 -0.20 -3.32
N ILE A 72 0.09 0.47 -2.75
CA ILE A 72 -0.04 0.67 -1.29
C ILE A 72 -1.41 0.22 -0.77
N ASN A 73 -1.45 -0.14 0.52
CA ASN A 73 -2.70 -0.34 1.24
C ASN A 73 -3.37 1.01 1.52
N GLY A 74 -4.53 1.25 0.91
CA GLY A 74 -5.36 2.43 1.16
C GLY A 74 -6.07 2.41 2.51
N VAL A 75 -6.22 1.23 3.09
CA VAL A 75 -6.69 1.03 4.46
C VAL A 75 -6.39 -0.41 4.86
N GLU A 76 -6.08 -0.60 6.14
CA GLU A 76 -5.95 -1.90 6.76
C GLU A 76 -7.09 -2.15 7.75
N TYR A 77 -7.80 -3.27 7.59
CA TYR A 77 -8.97 -3.62 8.41
C TYR A 77 -8.63 -4.64 9.50
N GLY A 78 -9.42 -4.68 10.56
CA GLY A 78 -9.30 -5.70 11.61
C GLY A 78 -8.17 -5.46 12.63
N GLN A 79 -7.42 -4.36 12.52
CA GLN A 79 -6.41 -3.96 13.49
C GLN A 79 -6.51 -2.47 13.81
N GLY A 80 -6.54 -2.10 15.09
CA GLY A 80 -6.65 -0.70 15.53
C GLY A 80 -5.46 0.17 15.17
N GLU A 81 -4.30 -0.44 14.93
CA GLU A 81 -3.06 0.26 14.53
C GLU A 81 -2.73 0.10 13.04
N GLY A 82 -3.67 -0.37 12.22
CA GLY A 82 -3.49 -0.47 10.78
C GLY A 82 -3.31 0.89 10.09
N ILE A 83 -2.93 0.86 8.82
CA ILE A 83 -2.92 2.06 7.95
C ILE A 83 -4.34 2.59 7.80
N THR A 84 -4.55 3.88 8.08
CA THR A 84 -5.83 4.56 7.82
C THR A 84 -5.84 5.17 6.41
N SER A 85 -7.04 5.55 5.93
CA SER A 85 -7.16 6.20 4.62
C SER A 85 -6.45 7.55 4.55
N GLU A 86 -6.49 8.32 5.64
CA GLU A 86 -5.81 9.61 5.77
C GLU A 86 -4.29 9.44 5.73
N GLU A 87 -3.76 8.40 6.37
CA GLU A 87 -2.33 8.08 6.29
C GLU A 87 -1.93 7.65 4.89
N SER A 88 -2.77 6.86 4.23
CA SER A 88 -2.49 6.43 2.87
C SER A 88 -2.51 7.57 1.87
N GLN A 89 -3.35 8.60 2.07
CA GLN A 89 -3.27 9.86 1.30
C GLN A 89 -1.92 10.55 1.52
N GLY A 90 -1.46 10.63 2.77
CA GLY A 90 -0.14 11.21 3.07
C GLY A 90 1.02 10.40 2.48
N PHE A 91 0.93 9.07 2.45
CA PHE A 91 1.89 8.23 1.75
C PHE A 91 1.89 8.46 0.24
N ALA A 92 0.73 8.66 -0.38
CA ALA A 92 0.63 8.97 -1.80
C ALA A 92 1.32 10.30 -2.14
N GLN A 93 1.14 11.33 -1.31
CA GLN A 93 1.84 12.63 -1.47
C GLN A 93 3.36 12.47 -1.34
N ILE A 94 3.83 11.75 -0.30
CA ILE A 94 5.26 11.47 -0.10
C ILE A 94 5.85 10.70 -1.29
N LEU A 95 5.11 9.75 -1.86
CA LEU A 95 5.54 8.98 -3.03
C LEU A 95 5.62 9.82 -4.30
N GLN A 96 4.65 10.72 -4.51
CA GLN A 96 4.69 11.68 -5.60
C GLN A 96 5.95 12.56 -5.50
N GLU A 97 6.25 13.10 -4.31
CA GLU A 97 7.48 13.86 -4.07
C GLU A 97 8.76 13.03 -4.29
N ALA A 98 8.71 11.73 -4.00
CA ALA A 98 9.83 10.80 -4.22
C ALA A 98 10.04 10.42 -5.69
N GLY A 99 9.11 10.76 -6.58
CA GLY A 99 9.18 10.50 -8.02
C GLY A 99 8.37 9.29 -8.49
N ALA A 100 7.39 8.79 -7.73
CA ALA A 100 6.46 7.79 -8.25
C ALA A 100 5.57 8.39 -9.35
N ASP A 101 5.38 7.66 -10.45
CA ASP A 101 4.58 8.11 -11.61
C ASP A 101 3.11 7.70 -11.50
N ALA A 102 2.82 6.65 -10.71
CA ALA A 102 1.47 6.18 -10.47
C ALA A 102 1.34 5.55 -9.08
N ILE A 103 0.17 5.69 -8.48
CA ILE A 103 -0.18 5.05 -7.21
C ILE A 103 -1.30 4.05 -7.45
N HIS A 104 -1.03 2.78 -7.17
CA HIS A 104 -2.01 1.70 -7.22
C HIS A 104 -2.51 1.41 -5.81
N VAL A 105 -3.81 1.60 -5.58
CA VAL A 105 -4.41 1.42 -4.25
C VAL A 105 -5.12 0.08 -4.14
N THR A 106 -4.84 -0.64 -3.06
CA THR A 106 -5.57 -1.84 -2.64
C THR A 106 -6.04 -1.70 -1.19
N GLY A 107 -6.92 -2.58 -0.70
CA GLY A 107 -7.15 -2.76 0.73
C GLY A 107 -6.56 -4.08 1.21
N TYR A 108 -6.32 -4.19 2.52
CA TYR A 108 -5.96 -5.45 3.17
C TYR A 108 -6.63 -5.57 4.53
N GLY A 109 -6.88 -6.77 5.00
CA GLY A 109 -7.46 -7.00 6.32
C GLY A 109 -6.69 -8.03 7.12
N TYR A 110 -6.83 -7.97 8.44
CA TYR A 110 -6.25 -8.91 9.38
C TYR A 110 -7.35 -9.66 10.13
N GLY A 111 -7.02 -10.85 10.66
CA GLY A 111 -7.97 -11.68 11.39
C GLY A 111 -9.18 -12.05 10.53
N ASP A 112 -10.38 -11.75 11.02
CA ASP A 112 -11.65 -11.97 10.31
C ASP A 112 -11.73 -11.26 8.95
N TYR A 113 -10.85 -10.29 8.70
CA TYR A 113 -10.76 -9.55 7.46
C TYR A 113 -9.64 -10.02 6.53
N ALA A 114 -8.91 -11.09 6.87
CA ALA A 114 -7.77 -11.60 6.09
C ALA A 114 -8.12 -11.95 4.64
N THR A 115 -9.37 -12.36 4.38
CA THR A 115 -9.86 -12.69 3.04
C THR A 115 -10.46 -11.52 2.29
N LEU A 116 -10.33 -10.27 2.78
CA LEU A 116 -10.85 -9.08 2.09
C LEU A 116 -10.33 -8.88 0.66
N MET A 117 -9.13 -9.37 0.39
CA MET A 117 -8.52 -9.36 -0.94
C MET A 117 -9.17 -10.37 -1.91
N LEU A 118 -9.99 -11.28 -1.40
CA LEU A 118 -10.76 -12.30 -2.10
C LEU A 118 -12.25 -12.00 -1.93
N PRO A 119 -12.80 -10.98 -2.60
CA PRO A 119 -14.18 -10.51 -2.39
C PRO A 119 -15.23 -11.63 -2.55
N GLU A 120 -14.95 -12.65 -3.34
CA GLU A 120 -15.75 -13.87 -3.49
C GLU A 120 -15.82 -14.70 -2.20
N LEU A 121 -14.76 -14.71 -1.39
CA LEU A 121 -14.72 -15.40 -0.10
C LEU A 121 -15.23 -14.53 1.05
N VAL A 122 -15.23 -13.20 0.89
CA VAL A 122 -15.79 -12.29 1.91
C VAL A 122 -17.29 -12.51 2.09
N PHE A 123 -18.00 -12.91 1.03
CA PHE A 123 -19.46 -13.03 1.05
C PHE A 123 -19.97 -14.48 0.95
N TYR A 124 -19.09 -15.49 1.06
CA TYR A 124 -19.45 -16.89 0.90
C TYR A 124 -18.87 -17.79 2.01
N PRO A 125 -19.65 -18.72 2.61
CA PRO A 125 -21.11 -18.87 2.47
C PRO A 125 -21.88 -17.75 3.20
N GLU A 126 -21.28 -17.14 4.23
CA GLU A 126 -21.80 -15.97 4.95
C GLU A 126 -20.61 -15.08 5.37
N PRO A 127 -20.75 -13.74 5.38
CA PRO A 127 -19.66 -12.85 5.76
C PRO A 127 -19.26 -12.97 7.23
N PRO A 128 -17.98 -12.71 7.57
CA PRO A 128 -17.52 -12.67 8.96
C PRO A 128 -18.29 -11.62 9.75
N LYS A 129 -18.58 -11.91 11.03
CA LYS A 129 -19.28 -11.01 11.96
C LYS A 129 -18.34 -10.56 13.08
N PRO A 130 -18.19 -9.25 13.34
CA PRO A 130 -18.85 -8.13 12.65
C PRO A 130 -18.20 -7.81 11.30
N LEU A 131 -19.00 -7.57 10.26
CA LEU A 131 -18.54 -7.02 8.99
C LEU A 131 -18.41 -5.50 9.15
N ALA A 132 -17.24 -4.92 8.91
CA ALA A 132 -17.04 -3.47 8.97
C ALA A 132 -18.07 -2.76 8.08
N GLU A 133 -18.77 -1.74 8.61
CA GLU A 133 -19.85 -1.02 7.90
C GLU A 133 -19.43 -0.54 6.49
N ARG A 134 -18.16 -0.15 6.32
CA ARG A 134 -17.62 0.30 5.03
C ARG A 134 -17.58 -0.78 3.95
N LEU A 135 -17.62 -2.06 4.34
CA LEU A 135 -17.69 -3.22 3.43
C LEU A 135 -19.13 -3.54 3.01
N ASN A 136 -20.13 -2.94 3.66
CA ASN A 136 -21.54 -3.06 3.32
C ASN A 136 -21.92 -2.17 2.12
N GLN A 137 -21.05 -2.10 1.11
CA GLN A 137 -21.25 -1.35 -0.14
C GLN A 137 -21.16 -2.29 -1.35
N LYS A 138 -21.86 -3.43 -1.28
CA LYS A 138 -21.82 -4.49 -2.30
C LYS A 138 -22.00 -3.95 -3.73
N ASP A 139 -22.87 -2.95 -3.90
CA ASP A 139 -23.21 -2.37 -5.21
C ASP A 139 -22.10 -1.49 -5.81
N LYS A 140 -21.12 -1.06 -5.02
CA LYS A 140 -20.03 -0.16 -5.44
C LYS A 140 -18.68 -0.87 -5.59
N GLY A 141 -18.57 -2.10 -5.11
CA GLY A 141 -17.30 -2.82 -4.98
C GLY A 141 -16.55 -2.44 -3.70
N VAL A 142 -16.13 -3.46 -2.95
CA VAL A 142 -15.61 -3.34 -1.56
C VAL A 142 -14.40 -2.41 -1.45
N LEU A 143 -13.52 -2.38 -2.45
CA LEU A 143 -12.27 -1.63 -2.41
C LEU A 143 -12.34 -0.27 -3.12
N VAL A 144 -13.41 0.00 -3.88
CA VAL A 144 -13.54 1.21 -4.72
C VAL A 144 -13.55 2.51 -3.90
N PRO A 145 -14.27 2.63 -2.77
CA PRO A 145 -14.26 3.86 -1.98
C PRO A 145 -12.89 4.20 -1.40
N ALA A 146 -12.12 3.19 -0.96
CA ALA A 146 -10.77 3.40 -0.43
C ALA A 146 -9.82 3.89 -1.54
N ALA A 147 -9.88 3.30 -2.73
CA ALA A 147 -9.12 3.76 -3.88
C ALA A 147 -9.50 5.19 -4.32
N ALA A 148 -10.80 5.51 -4.30
CA ALA A 148 -11.27 6.85 -4.66
C ALA A 148 -10.84 7.93 -3.67
N ALA A 149 -10.71 7.61 -2.38
CA ALA A 149 -10.28 8.55 -1.35
C ALA A 149 -8.81 8.98 -1.48
N ILE A 150 -8.00 8.27 -2.26
CA ILE A 150 -6.56 8.58 -2.42
C ILE A 150 -6.29 9.53 -3.59
N LYS A 151 -7.31 9.86 -4.38
CA LYS A 151 -7.22 10.86 -5.46
C LYS A 151 -7.08 12.27 -4.92
#